data_AF-A0A9D6TB48-F1
#
_entry.id   AF-A0A9D6TB48-F1
#
_cell.length_a   1.000
_cell.length_b   1.000
_cell.length_c   1.000
_cell.angle_alpha   90.00
_cell.angle_beta   90.00
_cell.angle_gamma   90.00
#
_symmetry.space_group_name_H-M   'P 1'
#
loop_
_entity.id
_entity.type
_entity.pdbx_description
1 polymer ?
#
loop_
_entity_poly.entity_id
_entity_poly.type
_entity_poly.pdbx_seq_one_letter_code
_entity_poly.pdbx_strand_id
1 'polypeptide(L)'
;MALVFLVAPGRIVAGGGVGAGTPSSCTEAAFDAALAGGGSVTFSCGVNPFSLTVTSPKAIAVDTSLDGGGLITLSGGNTTGVFTVNTGATLNLSQVTISNAAYGYAISNSVGGAVTVTNSTLSGNWGAIDNCPGGTVTVTNSIVSHTTTYGAICNRGSGSTLTVASSSFSDNLGSGTGAAIDSSGGTLTVTNSTFSGNIAYTSGGAIYSGSGGTLTVFNSTFSNNVSKNGKGGAIYNAGTAIVSNSSFAGNRSASFGGALYQNFGDTMTVRNSTFFGNTALDADPARLVASGHGGWIAVDVHA
;
A
#
# COMPACT_ATOMS: atom_id res chain seq x y z
N MET A 1 -24.08 24.15 -28.04
CA MET A 1 -24.71 23.88 -26.73
C MET A 1 -23.62 23.38 -25.81
N ALA A 2 -22.98 24.29 -25.06
CA ALA A 2 -21.85 23.97 -24.20
C ALA A 2 -22.36 23.50 -22.84
N LEU A 3 -22.08 22.24 -22.50
CA LEU A 3 -22.43 21.65 -21.21
C LEU A 3 -21.41 22.15 -20.18
N VAL A 4 -21.82 23.14 -19.37
CA VAL A 4 -21.05 23.60 -18.22
C VAL A 4 -21.22 22.55 -17.12
N PHE A 5 -20.15 21.80 -16.83
CA PHE A 5 -20.08 20.99 -15.62
C PHE A 5 -20.01 21.93 -14.41
N LEU A 6 -21.14 22.09 -13.70
CA LEU A 6 -21.11 22.57 -12.32
C LEU A 6 -20.47 21.48 -11.45
N VAL A 7 -19.18 21.62 -11.17
CA VAL A 7 -18.58 20.98 -9.99
C VAL A 7 -19.20 21.70 -8.80
N ALA A 8 -19.99 20.99 -8.01
CA ALA A 8 -20.51 21.53 -6.75
C ALA A 8 -19.31 21.96 -5.87
N PRO A 9 -19.29 23.18 -5.31
CA PRO A 9 -18.25 23.56 -4.37
C PRO A 9 -18.37 22.63 -3.16
N GLY A 10 -17.31 21.86 -2.87
CA GLY A 10 -17.21 21.08 -1.65
C GLY A 10 -17.46 21.99 -0.45
N ARG A 11 -18.31 21.54 0.48
CA ARG A 11 -18.52 22.22 1.76
C ARG A 11 -17.15 22.36 2.44
N ILE A 12 -16.64 23.59 2.52
CA ILE A 12 -15.50 23.92 3.38
C ILE A 12 -16.03 23.89 4.81
N VAL A 13 -15.91 22.76 5.47
CA VAL A 13 -16.09 22.69 6.93
C VAL A 13 -14.87 23.36 7.56
N ALA A 14 -15.12 24.30 8.48
CA ALA A 14 -14.05 24.97 9.23
C ALA A 14 -13.17 23.92 9.91
N GLY A 15 -11.88 23.95 9.59
CA GLY A 15 -10.93 22.96 10.08
C GLY A 15 -10.66 23.03 11.59
N GLY A 16 -10.29 21.90 12.19
CA GLY A 16 -9.89 21.79 13.59
C GLY A 16 -8.36 21.89 13.76
N GLY A 17 -7.89 22.70 14.72
CA GLY A 17 -6.47 22.76 15.08
C GLY A 17 -6.16 21.86 16.27
N VAL A 18 -5.07 21.10 16.21
CA VAL A 18 -4.54 20.31 17.33
C VAL A 18 -3.41 21.07 18.00
N GLY A 19 -3.57 21.40 19.28
CA GLY A 19 -2.57 22.12 20.06
C GLY A 19 -2.61 23.65 19.90
N ALA A 20 -1.75 24.31 20.66
CA ALA A 20 -1.69 25.76 20.86
C ALA A 20 -0.23 26.31 20.78
N GLY A 21 0.66 25.61 20.07
CA GLY A 21 2.05 25.99 19.84
C GLY A 21 3.08 25.28 20.73
N THR A 22 2.64 24.37 21.61
CA THR A 22 3.53 23.64 22.52
C THR A 22 3.29 22.13 22.45
N PRO A 23 4.31 21.28 22.69
CA PRO A 23 4.13 19.82 22.69
C PRO A 23 3.05 19.34 23.66
N SER A 24 2.99 19.93 24.86
CA SER A 24 2.01 19.54 25.89
C SER A 24 0.56 19.86 25.53
N SER A 25 0.34 20.78 24.60
CA SER A 25 -1.01 21.14 24.13
C SER A 25 -1.56 20.16 23.08
N CYS A 26 -0.69 19.39 22.43
CA CYS A 26 -1.08 18.37 21.47
C CYS A 26 -1.43 17.06 22.19
N THR A 27 -2.64 17.03 22.71
CA THR A 27 -3.19 15.87 23.42
C THR A 27 -4.10 15.04 22.50
N GLU A 28 -4.34 13.78 22.86
CA GLU A 28 -5.30 12.95 22.14
C GLU A 28 -6.71 13.55 22.18
N ALA A 29 -7.11 14.15 23.30
CA ALA A 29 -8.39 14.83 23.42
C ALA A 29 -8.53 16.05 22.47
N ALA A 30 -7.45 16.82 22.30
CA ALA A 30 -7.43 17.91 21.33
C ALA A 30 -7.53 17.40 19.89
N PHE A 31 -6.90 16.25 19.61
CA PHE A 31 -6.99 15.60 18.32
C PHE A 31 -8.41 15.06 18.04
N ASP A 32 -9.03 14.41 19.01
CA ASP A 32 -10.42 13.93 18.91
C ASP A 32 -11.39 15.08 18.64
N ALA A 33 -11.22 16.21 19.33
CA ALA A 33 -12.02 17.42 19.11
C ALA A 33 -11.84 17.99 17.70
N ALA A 34 -10.61 17.97 17.17
CA ALA A 34 -10.32 18.44 15.82
C ALA A 34 -10.94 17.55 14.73
N LEU A 35 -11.03 16.23 14.97
CA LEU A 35 -11.62 15.27 14.03
C LEU A 35 -13.16 15.28 14.02
N ALA A 36 -13.81 15.68 15.11
CA ALA A 36 -15.26 15.55 15.30
C ALA A 36 -16.11 16.26 14.21
N GLY A 37 -15.61 17.37 13.66
CA GLY A 37 -16.29 18.11 12.59
C GLY A 37 -15.93 17.70 11.17
N GLY A 38 -14.86 16.91 10.99
CA GLY A 38 -14.19 16.75 9.70
C GLY A 38 -13.49 18.04 9.24
N GLY A 39 -13.36 18.21 7.93
CA GLY A 39 -12.66 19.35 7.33
C GLY A 39 -11.15 19.25 7.42
N SER A 40 -10.46 20.39 7.43
CA SER A 40 -8.99 20.43 7.51
C SER A 40 -8.52 20.25 8.96
N VAL A 41 -7.54 19.38 9.21
CA VAL A 41 -6.92 19.20 10.52
C VAL A 41 -5.43 19.51 10.41
N THR A 42 -4.95 20.42 11.26
CA THR A 42 -3.54 20.83 11.31
C THR A 42 -3.02 20.79 12.74
N PHE A 43 -1.70 20.76 12.91
CA PHE A 43 -1.06 20.61 14.20
C PHE A 43 -0.18 21.81 14.54
N SER A 44 -0.29 22.27 15.78
CA SER A 44 0.51 23.31 16.40
C SER A 44 1.15 22.76 17.68
N CYS A 45 2.06 21.79 17.50
CA CYS A 45 2.73 21.07 18.60
C CYS A 45 4.12 21.64 18.94
N GLY A 46 4.46 22.80 18.38
CA GLY A 46 5.81 23.36 18.41
C GLY A 46 6.59 23.05 17.13
N VAL A 47 7.88 23.41 17.14
CA VAL A 47 8.74 23.38 15.94
C VAL A 47 9.52 22.07 15.77
N ASN A 48 9.54 21.22 16.81
CA ASN A 48 10.26 19.95 16.80
C ASN A 48 9.31 18.80 16.43
N PRO A 49 9.83 17.68 15.88
CA PRO A 49 9.03 16.50 15.66
C PRO A 49 8.28 16.06 16.92
N PHE A 50 7.00 15.74 16.77
CA PHE A 50 6.10 15.40 17.85
C PHE A 50 5.37 14.09 17.55
N SER A 51 5.37 13.17 18.52
CA SER A 51 4.64 11.91 18.44
C SER A 51 3.42 11.93 19.34
N LEU A 52 2.23 11.91 18.73
CA LEU A 52 0.97 11.71 19.42
C LEU A 52 0.63 10.22 19.42
N THR A 53 0.63 9.59 20.59
CA THR A 53 0.16 8.21 20.74
C THR A 53 -1.34 8.20 20.96
N VAL A 54 -2.07 7.46 20.13
CA VAL A 54 -3.50 7.21 20.30
C VAL A 54 -3.74 5.95 21.12
N THR A 55 -4.79 5.97 21.93
CA THR A 55 -5.24 4.86 22.78
C THR A 55 -6.36 4.04 22.16
N SER A 56 -6.99 4.56 21.10
CA SER A 56 -8.02 3.88 20.31
C SER A 56 -8.05 4.38 18.86
N PRO A 57 -8.58 3.60 17.90
CA PRO A 57 -8.66 4.04 16.51
C PRO A 57 -9.59 5.25 16.37
N LYS A 58 -9.18 6.21 15.57
CA LYS A 58 -9.91 7.45 15.31
C LYS A 58 -10.88 7.26 14.17
N ALA A 59 -12.17 7.35 14.47
CA ALA A 59 -13.23 7.19 13.48
C ALA A 59 -13.34 8.45 12.62
N ILE A 60 -13.20 8.30 11.30
CA ILE A 60 -13.42 9.34 10.31
C ILE A 60 -14.84 9.16 9.78
N ALA A 61 -15.78 9.88 10.40
CA ALA A 61 -17.21 9.87 10.04
C ALA A 61 -17.59 10.96 9.05
N VAL A 62 -16.75 12.00 8.92
CA VAL A 62 -16.92 13.14 8.03
C VAL A 62 -15.62 13.34 7.27
N ASP A 63 -15.71 13.75 6.01
CA ASP A 63 -14.53 13.99 5.16
C ASP A 63 -13.50 14.85 5.87
N THR A 64 -12.28 14.32 6.00
CA THR A 64 -11.21 14.92 6.78
C THR A 64 -9.93 14.96 5.97
N SER A 65 -9.26 16.11 5.98
CA SER A 65 -7.94 16.30 5.38
C SER A 65 -6.95 16.73 6.46
N LEU A 66 -6.01 15.86 6.80
CA LEU A 66 -5.07 16.02 7.88
C LEU A 66 -3.68 16.31 7.33
N ASP A 67 -3.10 17.44 7.72
CA ASP A 67 -1.73 17.82 7.39
C ASP A 67 -0.85 17.84 8.63
N GLY A 68 0.12 16.93 8.67
CA GLY A 68 1.10 16.81 9.75
C GLY A 68 2.27 17.79 9.63
N GLY A 69 2.37 18.58 8.56
CA GLY A 69 3.43 19.56 8.36
C GLY A 69 4.86 18.97 8.39
N GLY A 70 5.00 17.65 8.22
CA GLY A 70 6.26 16.91 8.26
C GLY A 70 6.82 16.68 9.65
N LEU A 71 6.14 17.13 10.71
CA LEU A 71 6.61 17.05 12.10
C LEU A 71 5.82 16.04 12.93
N ILE A 72 4.66 15.60 12.45
CA ILE A 72 3.74 14.82 13.26
C ILE A 72 3.84 13.33 12.97
N THR A 73 4.04 12.57 14.05
CA THR A 73 3.86 11.13 14.09
C THR A 73 2.59 10.80 14.86
N LEU A 74 1.69 10.04 14.24
CA LEU A 74 0.52 9.43 14.88
C LEU A 74 0.85 7.96 15.15
N SER A 75 0.95 7.61 16.44
CA SER A 75 1.41 6.31 16.88
C SER A 75 0.27 5.49 17.48
N GLY A 76 0.12 4.23 17.05
CA GLY A 76 -0.81 3.28 17.66
C GLY A 76 -0.29 2.65 18.97
N GLY A 77 0.89 3.06 19.45
CA GLY A 77 1.44 2.65 20.74
C GLY A 77 1.74 1.15 20.88
N ASN A 78 1.79 0.40 19.78
CA ASN A 78 1.80 -1.07 19.71
C ASN A 78 0.56 -1.73 20.34
N THR A 79 -0.53 -0.99 20.54
CA THR A 79 -1.74 -1.47 21.20
C THR A 79 -3.00 -1.31 20.38
N THR A 80 -3.00 -0.48 19.34
CA THR A 80 -4.18 -0.18 18.53
C THR A 80 -3.82 0.20 17.09
N GLY A 81 -4.83 0.20 16.20
CA GLY A 81 -4.80 0.94 14.94
C GLY A 81 -4.96 2.45 15.17
N VAL A 82 -4.72 3.25 14.12
CA VAL A 82 -4.79 4.71 14.22
C VAL A 82 -6.10 5.27 13.65
N PHE A 83 -6.56 4.79 12.49
CA PHE A 83 -7.76 5.32 11.84
C PHE A 83 -8.73 4.22 11.43
N THR A 84 -10.03 4.53 11.54
CA THR A 84 -11.12 3.80 10.89
C THR A 84 -11.90 4.78 10.02
N VAL A 85 -11.84 4.60 8.71
CA VAL A 85 -12.62 5.41 7.76
C VAL A 85 -13.98 4.74 7.55
N ASN A 86 -15.04 5.47 7.90
CA ASN A 86 -16.40 4.96 7.82
C ASN A 86 -16.90 4.93 6.37
N THR A 87 -17.99 4.17 6.17
CA THR A 87 -18.66 4.06 4.87
C THR A 87 -18.94 5.43 4.25
N GLY A 88 -18.41 5.66 3.05
CA GLY A 88 -18.62 6.88 2.28
C GLY A 88 -17.82 8.11 2.75
N ALA A 89 -17.03 8.00 3.81
CA ALA A 89 -16.17 9.09 4.27
C ALA A 89 -14.80 9.08 3.57
N THR A 90 -14.17 10.24 3.50
CA THR A 90 -12.83 10.43 2.94
C THR A 90 -11.82 10.83 4.01
N LEU A 91 -10.66 10.20 4.01
CA LEU A 91 -9.48 10.61 4.77
C LEU A 91 -8.34 10.96 3.82
N ASN A 92 -7.91 12.22 3.82
CA ASN A 92 -6.70 12.65 3.14
C ASN A 92 -5.60 12.90 4.17
N LEU A 93 -4.44 12.28 3.99
CA LEU A 93 -3.26 12.43 4.83
C LEU A 93 -2.15 13.08 4.03
N SER A 94 -1.56 14.14 4.57
CA SER A 94 -0.36 14.77 4.03
C SER A 94 0.71 14.99 5.09
N GLN A 95 1.97 14.76 4.72
CA GLN A 95 3.14 15.08 5.54
C GLN A 95 3.06 14.55 6.98
N VAL A 96 2.56 13.33 7.14
CA VAL A 96 2.39 12.67 8.44
C VAL A 96 3.14 11.35 8.47
N THR A 97 3.63 10.97 9.64
CA THR A 97 4.11 9.61 9.89
C THR A 97 3.06 8.84 10.68
N ILE A 98 2.71 7.62 10.25
CA ILE A 98 1.87 6.69 11.00
C ILE A 98 2.71 5.48 11.39
N SER A 99 2.79 5.19 12.69
CA SER A 99 3.68 4.15 13.19
C SER A 99 3.13 3.35 14.36
N ASN A 100 3.78 2.21 14.64
CA ASN A 100 3.51 1.38 15.81
C ASN A 100 2.04 1.00 15.96
N ALA A 101 1.31 0.86 14.85
CA ALA A 101 -0.03 0.31 14.89
C ALA A 101 0.02 -1.22 15.04
N ALA A 102 -0.81 -1.75 15.93
CA ALA A 102 -0.90 -3.19 16.20
C ALA A 102 -2.36 -3.66 16.17
N TYR A 103 -2.56 -4.98 16.31
CA TYR A 103 -3.88 -5.63 16.30
C TYR A 103 -4.69 -5.42 15.02
N GLY A 104 -4.00 -5.35 13.87
CA GLY A 104 -4.64 -5.15 12.57
C GLY A 104 -3.80 -4.25 11.68
N TYR A 105 -4.45 -3.25 11.11
CA TYR A 105 -3.84 -2.26 10.23
C TYR A 105 -3.87 -0.89 10.89
N ALA A 106 -2.94 -0.02 10.52
CA ALA A 106 -2.91 1.36 11.00
C ALA A 106 -4.13 2.15 10.52
N ILE A 107 -4.59 1.89 9.29
CA ILE A 107 -5.80 2.47 8.70
C ILE A 107 -6.72 1.34 8.24
N SER A 108 -7.95 1.35 8.71
CA SER A 108 -9.03 0.49 8.18
C SER A 108 -9.97 1.33 7.34
N ASN A 109 -10.07 1.04 6.03
CA ASN A 109 -10.97 1.71 5.11
C ASN A 109 -12.20 0.84 4.86
N SER A 110 -13.36 1.31 5.31
CA SER A 110 -14.63 0.59 5.18
C SER A 110 -15.18 0.64 3.74
N VAL A 111 -16.24 -0.12 3.49
CA VAL A 111 -16.93 -0.17 2.19
C VAL A 111 -17.27 1.24 1.70
N GLY A 112 -16.84 1.58 0.49
CA GLY A 112 -17.11 2.89 -0.12
C GLY A 112 -16.36 4.07 0.53
N GLY A 113 -15.52 3.83 1.52
CA GLY A 113 -14.63 4.85 2.07
C GLY A 113 -13.44 5.14 1.13
N ALA A 114 -12.84 6.31 1.28
CA ALA A 114 -11.69 6.73 0.50
C ALA A 114 -10.52 7.16 1.39
N VAL A 115 -9.32 6.66 1.09
CA VAL A 115 -8.07 7.07 1.76
C VAL A 115 -7.08 7.57 0.74
N THR A 116 -6.58 8.78 0.93
CA THR A 116 -5.46 9.33 0.16
C THR A 116 -4.28 9.57 1.09
N VAL A 117 -3.11 9.06 0.73
CA VAL A 117 -1.86 9.26 1.46
C VAL A 117 -0.86 9.94 0.53
N THR A 118 -0.41 11.13 0.91
CA THR A 118 0.51 11.95 0.11
C THR A 118 1.68 12.43 0.94
N ASN A 119 2.91 12.38 0.41
CA ASN A 119 4.11 12.90 1.10
C ASN A 119 4.27 12.37 2.54
N SER A 120 3.87 11.11 2.80
CA SER A 120 3.71 10.58 4.15
C SER A 120 4.43 9.25 4.31
N THR A 121 4.63 8.86 5.57
CA THR A 121 5.32 7.61 5.93
C THR A 121 4.40 6.73 6.76
N LEU A 122 4.25 5.46 6.39
CA LEU A 122 3.56 4.45 7.18
C LEU A 122 4.60 3.38 7.52
N SER A 123 5.11 3.38 8.76
CA SER A 123 6.24 2.52 9.12
C SER A 123 6.14 1.88 10.49
N GLY A 124 6.60 0.64 10.61
CA GLY A 124 6.60 -0.09 11.89
C GLY A 124 5.21 -0.49 12.36
N ASN A 125 4.29 -0.73 11.42
CA ASN A 125 2.91 -1.14 11.70
C ASN A 125 2.74 -2.65 11.44
N TRP A 126 1.81 -3.34 12.09
CA TRP A 126 1.52 -4.74 11.73
C TRP A 126 1.04 -4.89 10.28
N GLY A 127 0.13 -4.02 9.86
CA GLY A 127 -0.20 -3.69 8.48
C GLY A 127 -0.46 -2.19 8.38
N ALA A 128 -0.27 -1.59 7.21
CA ALA A 128 -0.46 -0.15 7.04
C ALA A 128 -1.92 0.21 6.72
N ILE A 129 -2.50 -0.41 5.69
CA ILE A 129 -3.87 -0.09 5.25
C ILE A 129 -4.65 -1.38 4.92
N ASP A 130 -5.85 -1.53 5.48
CA ASP A 130 -6.85 -2.51 5.04
C ASP A 130 -7.92 -1.80 4.22
N ASN A 131 -8.03 -2.14 2.94
CA ASN A 131 -9.05 -1.61 2.05
C ASN A 131 -10.14 -2.65 1.84
N CYS A 132 -11.29 -2.45 2.48
CA CYS A 132 -12.45 -3.32 2.32
C CYS A 132 -13.02 -3.27 0.89
N PRO A 133 -13.86 -4.25 0.49
CA PRO A 133 -14.54 -4.26 -0.80
C PRO A 133 -15.25 -2.94 -1.09
N GLY A 134 -15.09 -2.41 -2.30
CA GLY A 134 -15.64 -1.13 -2.72
C GLY A 134 -14.93 0.12 -2.17
N GLY A 135 -13.91 -0.03 -1.30
CA GLY A 135 -13.10 1.09 -0.84
C GLY A 135 -12.05 1.54 -1.86
N THR A 136 -11.64 2.80 -1.78
CA THR A 136 -10.60 3.38 -2.66
C THR A 136 -9.41 3.86 -1.84
N VAL A 137 -8.21 3.45 -2.23
CA VAL A 137 -6.96 3.91 -1.62
C VAL A 137 -6.02 4.48 -2.69
N THR A 138 -5.45 5.64 -2.43
CA THR A 138 -4.40 6.26 -3.25
C THR A 138 -3.18 6.56 -2.40
N VAL A 139 -2.01 6.10 -2.82
CA VAL A 139 -0.73 6.36 -2.16
C VAL A 139 0.20 7.03 -3.16
N THR A 140 0.58 8.28 -2.88
CA THR A 140 1.40 9.12 -3.77
C THR A 140 2.59 9.72 -3.04
N ASN A 141 3.78 9.68 -3.65
CA ASN A 141 5.00 10.26 -3.08
C ASN A 141 5.22 9.89 -1.60
N SER A 142 4.96 8.63 -1.25
CA SER A 142 4.92 8.19 0.14
C SER A 142 5.78 6.96 0.35
N ILE A 143 6.10 6.69 1.61
CA ILE A 143 6.90 5.53 2.04
C ILE A 143 6.01 4.61 2.87
N VAL A 144 5.98 3.33 2.50
CA VAL A 144 5.36 2.27 3.30
C VAL A 144 6.43 1.24 3.61
N SER A 145 6.82 1.11 4.87
CA SER A 145 7.98 0.28 5.20
C SER A 145 7.87 -0.46 6.52
N HIS A 146 8.67 -1.50 6.68
CA HIS A 146 8.84 -2.18 7.96
C HIS A 146 7.52 -2.66 8.58
N THR A 147 6.54 -3.08 7.77
CA THR A 147 5.37 -3.77 8.32
C THR A 147 5.72 -5.20 8.73
N THR A 148 5.09 -5.75 9.76
CA THR A 148 5.63 -6.95 10.45
C THR A 148 4.76 -8.20 10.43
N THR A 149 3.47 -8.09 10.10
CA THR A 149 2.53 -9.21 10.32
C THR A 149 1.70 -9.51 9.09
N TYR A 150 1.04 -8.49 8.54
CA TYR A 150 0.21 -8.61 7.35
C TYR A 150 0.97 -8.05 6.13
N GLY A 151 0.39 -8.17 4.93
CA GLY A 151 0.82 -7.32 3.83
C GLY A 151 0.69 -5.85 4.22
N ALA A 152 1.59 -5.00 3.74
CA ALA A 152 1.58 -3.58 4.13
C ALA A 152 0.25 -2.92 3.72
N ILE A 153 -0.25 -3.22 2.53
CA ILE A 153 -1.61 -2.87 2.12
C ILE A 153 -2.38 -4.12 1.67
N CYS A 154 -3.55 -4.33 2.25
CA CYS A 154 -4.52 -5.30 1.75
C CYS A 154 -5.63 -4.59 0.97
N ASN A 155 -5.84 -5.00 -0.28
CA ASN A 155 -6.88 -4.50 -1.17
C ASN A 155 -7.87 -5.63 -1.47
N ARG A 156 -8.99 -5.65 -0.72
CA ARG A 156 -9.86 -6.83 -0.62
C ARG A 156 -11.04 -6.78 -1.57
N GLY A 157 -11.22 -7.86 -2.33
CA GLY A 157 -12.47 -8.18 -3.02
C GLY A 157 -12.79 -7.26 -4.20
N SER A 158 -13.91 -7.58 -4.86
CA SER A 158 -14.37 -6.85 -6.04
C SER A 158 -14.74 -5.40 -5.71
N GLY A 159 -14.46 -4.49 -6.65
CA GLY A 159 -14.75 -3.06 -6.52
C GLY A 159 -13.76 -2.28 -5.65
N SER A 160 -12.87 -2.94 -4.90
CA SER A 160 -11.78 -2.26 -4.21
C SER A 160 -10.74 -1.75 -5.22
N THR A 161 -10.27 -0.52 -5.05
CA THR A 161 -9.28 0.11 -5.93
C THR A 161 -8.10 0.62 -5.11
N LEU A 162 -6.89 0.25 -5.53
CA LEU A 162 -5.64 0.76 -4.99
C LEU A 162 -4.79 1.37 -6.12
N THR A 163 -4.45 2.65 -5.96
CA THR A 163 -3.51 3.35 -6.84
C THR A 163 -2.25 3.72 -6.08
N VAL A 164 -1.11 3.35 -6.62
CA VAL A 164 0.23 3.65 -6.08
C VAL A 164 1.02 4.41 -7.13
N ALA A 165 1.51 5.59 -6.77
CA ALA A 165 2.26 6.47 -7.66
C ALA A 165 3.48 7.07 -6.96
N SER A 166 4.64 7.07 -7.64
CA SER A 166 5.85 7.74 -7.15
C SER A 166 6.23 7.37 -5.71
N SER A 167 5.96 6.14 -5.27
CA SER A 167 6.05 5.74 -3.87
C SER A 167 7.04 4.60 -3.66
N SER A 168 7.48 4.42 -2.42
CA SER A 168 8.42 3.38 -2.03
C SER A 168 7.79 2.41 -1.03
N PHE A 169 7.90 1.11 -1.32
CA PHE A 169 7.49 0.02 -0.45
C PHE A 169 8.72 -0.81 -0.11
N SER A 170 9.22 -0.71 1.12
CA SER A 170 10.47 -1.37 1.49
C SER A 170 10.44 -2.14 2.80
N ASP A 171 11.14 -3.27 2.83
CA ASP A 171 11.37 -4.04 4.06
C ASP A 171 10.08 -4.45 4.78
N ASN A 172 8.99 -4.65 4.02
CA ASN A 172 7.74 -5.13 4.56
C ASN A 172 7.77 -6.66 4.66
N LEU A 173 7.24 -7.18 5.77
CA LEU A 173 7.14 -8.61 6.05
C LEU A 173 5.66 -9.02 6.10
N GLY A 174 5.26 -9.88 5.17
CA GLY A 174 3.94 -10.49 5.14
C GLY A 174 4.01 -11.95 5.58
N SER A 175 3.27 -12.31 6.64
CA SER A 175 3.11 -13.72 7.05
C SER A 175 2.35 -14.56 6.02
N GLY A 176 1.63 -13.92 5.09
CA GLY A 176 0.88 -14.54 4.01
C GLY A 176 1.46 -14.23 2.63
N THR A 177 0.59 -13.78 1.74
CA THR A 177 0.87 -13.33 0.37
C THR A 177 1.18 -11.83 0.34
N GLY A 178 1.90 -11.36 -0.68
CA GLY A 178 1.97 -9.92 -0.99
C GLY A 178 2.45 -9.05 0.17
N ALA A 179 3.73 -9.14 0.55
CA ALA A 179 4.22 -8.45 1.75
C ALA A 179 4.13 -6.93 1.67
N ALA A 180 4.30 -6.34 0.49
CA ALA A 180 4.00 -4.92 0.29
C ALA A 180 2.51 -4.72 -0.01
N ILE A 181 1.96 -5.48 -0.95
CA ILE A 181 0.56 -5.36 -1.36
C ILE A 181 -0.05 -6.73 -1.62
N ASP A 182 -1.14 -7.03 -0.95
CA ASP A 182 -2.02 -8.16 -1.25
C ASP A 182 -3.33 -7.63 -1.84
N SER A 183 -3.52 -7.79 -3.15
CA SER A 183 -4.74 -7.40 -3.87
C SER A 183 -5.54 -8.64 -4.25
N SER A 184 -6.47 -9.04 -3.38
CA SER A 184 -7.28 -10.25 -3.50
C SER A 184 -8.62 -9.98 -4.21
N GLY A 185 -8.58 -9.77 -5.52
CA GLY A 185 -9.77 -9.57 -6.36
C GLY A 185 -10.12 -8.10 -6.65
N GLY A 186 -9.31 -7.15 -6.15
CA GLY A 186 -9.43 -5.72 -6.45
C GLY A 186 -8.64 -5.27 -7.69
N THR A 187 -8.76 -3.98 -8.00
CA THR A 187 -7.95 -3.31 -9.03
C THR A 187 -6.74 -2.64 -8.40
N LEU A 188 -5.54 -2.94 -8.91
CA LEU A 188 -4.28 -2.38 -8.47
C LEU A 188 -3.55 -1.72 -9.64
N THR A 189 -3.26 -0.42 -9.50
CA THR A 189 -2.40 0.32 -10.43
C THR A 189 -1.15 0.81 -9.72
N VAL A 190 0.01 0.50 -10.28
CA VAL A 190 1.33 0.87 -9.75
C VAL A 190 2.11 1.61 -10.83
N THR A 191 2.55 2.83 -10.51
CA THR A 191 3.27 3.71 -11.45
C THR A 191 4.46 4.37 -10.79
N ASN A 192 5.59 4.48 -11.49
CA ASN A 192 6.77 5.24 -11.04
C ASN A 192 7.25 4.88 -9.63
N SER A 193 7.07 3.63 -9.20
CA SER A 193 7.24 3.24 -7.79
C SER A 193 8.32 2.19 -7.61
N THR A 194 8.82 2.09 -6.38
CA THR A 194 9.88 1.15 -6.00
C THR A 194 9.38 0.18 -4.94
N PHE A 195 9.63 -1.11 -5.15
CA PHE A 195 9.36 -2.19 -4.21
C PHE A 195 10.67 -2.91 -3.92
N SER A 196 11.21 -2.77 -2.72
CA SER A 196 12.54 -3.29 -2.39
C SER A 196 12.59 -4.07 -1.07
N GLY A 197 13.20 -5.25 -1.08
CA GLY A 197 13.44 -6.00 0.16
C GLY A 197 12.17 -6.50 0.86
N ASN A 198 11.04 -6.56 0.16
CA ASN A 198 9.80 -7.07 0.73
C ASN A 198 9.82 -8.60 0.77
N ILE A 199 9.34 -9.18 1.87
CA ILE A 199 9.42 -10.61 2.14
C ILE A 199 8.03 -11.16 2.46
N ALA A 200 7.48 -11.95 1.55
CA ALA A 200 6.26 -12.73 1.79
C ALA A 200 6.61 -14.16 2.19
N TYR A 201 5.89 -14.72 3.17
CA TYR A 201 6.10 -16.11 3.56
C TYR A 201 5.61 -17.08 2.48
N THR A 202 4.55 -16.71 1.74
CA THR A 202 3.97 -17.54 0.68
C THR A 202 4.39 -17.01 -0.70
N SER A 203 3.48 -16.47 -1.52
CA SER A 203 3.72 -16.04 -2.91
C SER A 203 3.64 -14.52 -3.07
N GLY A 204 4.31 -14.00 -4.10
CA GLY A 204 4.35 -12.57 -4.40
C GLY A 204 5.13 -11.82 -3.35
N GLY A 205 6.47 -11.91 -3.39
CA GLY A 205 7.32 -11.34 -2.34
C GLY A 205 7.07 -9.85 -2.09
N ALA A 206 6.72 -9.09 -3.14
CA ALA A 206 6.17 -7.74 -3.00
C ALA A 206 4.65 -7.73 -3.19
N ILE A 207 4.17 -8.16 -4.36
CA ILE A 207 2.77 -8.03 -4.77
C ILE A 207 2.15 -9.40 -5.03
N TYR A 208 0.99 -9.62 -4.42
CA TYR A 208 0.09 -10.68 -4.81
C TYR A 208 -1.16 -10.09 -5.46
N SER A 209 -1.47 -10.52 -6.68
CA SER A 209 -2.70 -10.20 -7.41
C SER A 209 -3.54 -11.46 -7.50
N GLY A 210 -4.62 -11.53 -6.74
CA GLY A 210 -5.49 -12.70 -6.61
C GLY A 210 -6.51 -12.84 -7.74
N SER A 211 -7.27 -13.93 -7.69
CA SER A 211 -8.27 -14.28 -8.70
C SER A 211 -9.36 -13.23 -8.88
N GLY A 212 -9.66 -12.94 -10.15
CA GLY A 212 -10.58 -11.87 -10.55
C GLY A 212 -10.02 -10.45 -10.42
N GLY A 213 -8.81 -10.28 -9.89
CA GLY A 213 -8.14 -9.00 -9.77
C GLY A 213 -7.51 -8.51 -11.07
N THR A 214 -7.25 -7.21 -11.13
CA THR A 214 -6.48 -6.59 -12.21
C THR A 214 -5.25 -5.88 -11.65
N LEU A 215 -4.10 -6.07 -12.31
CA LEU A 215 -2.84 -5.46 -11.95
C LEU A 215 -2.25 -4.72 -13.14
N THR A 216 -2.00 -3.43 -12.99
CA THR A 216 -1.21 -2.64 -13.95
C THR A 216 0.05 -2.13 -13.27
N VAL A 217 1.21 -2.45 -13.83
CA VAL A 217 2.52 -1.99 -13.38
C VAL A 217 3.20 -1.25 -14.53
N PHE A 218 3.60 -0.01 -14.28
CA PHE A 218 4.24 0.85 -15.26
C PHE A 218 5.42 1.62 -14.66
N ASN A 219 6.54 1.67 -15.38
CA ASN A 219 7.72 2.46 -15.01
C ASN A 219 8.17 2.26 -13.54
N SER A 220 8.19 1.01 -13.08
CA SER A 220 8.42 0.70 -11.66
C SER A 220 9.59 -0.26 -11.48
N THR A 221 10.18 -0.25 -10.28
CA THR A 221 11.34 -1.07 -9.94
C THR A 221 10.99 -2.05 -8.82
N PHE A 222 11.34 -3.32 -9.01
CA PHE A 222 11.20 -4.38 -8.02
C PHE A 222 12.57 -5.00 -7.76
N SER A 223 13.11 -4.79 -6.57
CA SER A 223 14.45 -5.28 -6.23
C SER A 223 14.49 -6.10 -4.95
N ASN A 224 15.23 -7.22 -4.98
CA ASN A 224 15.49 -8.04 -3.79
C ASN A 224 14.23 -8.47 -3.01
N ASN A 225 13.09 -8.59 -3.69
CA ASN A 225 11.87 -9.09 -3.05
C ASN A 225 11.92 -10.63 -2.99
N VAL A 226 11.36 -11.19 -1.92
CA VAL A 226 11.49 -12.62 -1.61
C VAL A 226 10.14 -13.25 -1.31
N SER A 227 9.84 -14.34 -2.01
CA SER A 227 8.75 -15.27 -1.72
C SER A 227 9.35 -16.52 -1.09
N LYS A 228 9.23 -16.67 0.24
CA LYS A 228 9.96 -17.69 1.03
C LYS A 228 9.54 -19.13 0.78
N ASN A 229 8.26 -19.39 0.53
CA ASN A 229 7.74 -20.75 0.32
C ASN A 229 6.78 -20.84 -0.88
N GLY A 230 6.73 -19.80 -1.71
CA GLY A 230 5.82 -19.73 -2.84
C GLY A 230 6.49 -19.33 -4.14
N LYS A 231 5.69 -18.70 -4.99
CA LYS A 231 6.03 -18.38 -6.38
C LYS A 231 6.00 -16.86 -6.59
N GLY A 232 6.72 -16.37 -7.59
CA GLY A 232 6.78 -14.94 -7.91
C GLY A 232 7.56 -14.17 -6.85
N GLY A 233 8.89 -14.15 -6.96
CA GLY A 233 9.74 -13.48 -5.96
C GLY A 233 9.42 -12.00 -5.78
N ALA A 234 8.98 -11.32 -6.84
CA ALA A 234 8.38 -9.99 -6.75
C ALA A 234 6.86 -10.04 -6.85
N ILE A 235 6.33 -10.56 -7.96
CA ILE A 235 4.91 -10.50 -8.27
C ILE A 235 4.37 -11.89 -8.56
N TYR A 236 3.28 -12.23 -7.87
CA TYR A 236 2.42 -13.34 -8.22
C TYR A 236 1.12 -12.80 -8.81
N ASN A 237 0.69 -13.33 -9.95
CA ASN A 237 -0.60 -12.99 -10.55
C ASN A 237 -1.45 -14.24 -10.77
N ALA A 238 -2.68 -14.18 -10.28
CA ALA A 238 -3.77 -15.12 -10.55
C ALA A 238 -5.02 -14.41 -11.10
N GLY A 239 -4.85 -13.25 -11.73
CA GLY A 239 -5.90 -12.53 -12.44
C GLY A 239 -5.39 -12.01 -13.78
N THR A 240 -5.73 -10.77 -14.14
CA THR A 240 -5.16 -10.13 -15.34
C THR A 240 -4.07 -9.14 -14.96
N ALA A 241 -2.89 -9.27 -15.55
CA ALA A 241 -1.78 -8.36 -15.30
C ALA A 241 -1.18 -7.74 -16.57
N ILE A 242 -0.79 -6.48 -16.47
CA ILE A 242 0.00 -5.76 -17.46
C ILE A 242 1.23 -5.20 -16.75
N VAL A 243 2.42 -5.58 -17.20
CA VAL A 243 3.69 -5.05 -16.70
C VAL A 243 4.44 -4.40 -17.86
N SER A 244 4.86 -3.15 -17.70
CA SER A 244 5.56 -2.45 -18.76
C SER A 244 6.58 -1.42 -18.28
N ASN A 245 7.62 -1.22 -19.07
CA ASN A 245 8.68 -0.24 -18.80
C ASN A 245 9.30 -0.40 -17.40
N SER A 246 9.36 -1.62 -16.86
CA SER A 246 9.68 -1.87 -15.45
C SER A 246 10.95 -2.70 -15.30
N SER A 247 11.60 -2.63 -14.14
CA SER A 247 12.83 -3.36 -13.84
C SER A 247 12.64 -4.32 -12.68
N PHE A 248 13.16 -5.54 -12.82
CA PHE A 248 13.13 -6.59 -11.81
C PHE A 248 14.55 -7.11 -11.57
N ALA A 249 15.11 -6.85 -10.39
CA ALA A 249 16.49 -7.21 -10.07
C ALA A 249 16.62 -7.98 -8.75
N GLY A 250 17.34 -9.10 -8.74
CA GLY A 250 17.67 -9.80 -7.49
C GLY A 250 16.48 -10.42 -6.75
N ASN A 251 15.30 -10.51 -7.37
CA ASN A 251 14.11 -11.07 -6.73
C ASN A 251 14.23 -12.61 -6.65
N ARG A 252 13.68 -13.20 -5.59
CA ARG A 252 13.86 -14.63 -5.30
C ARG A 252 12.56 -15.32 -4.91
N SER A 253 12.33 -16.52 -5.45
CA SER A 253 11.25 -17.41 -5.03
C SER A 253 11.79 -18.79 -4.64
N ALA A 254 11.19 -19.41 -3.62
CA ALA A 254 11.51 -20.80 -3.28
C ALA A 254 11.00 -21.82 -4.31
N SER A 255 9.91 -21.52 -5.00
CA SER A 255 9.40 -22.39 -6.06
C SER A 255 9.61 -21.73 -7.42
N PHE A 256 8.55 -21.22 -8.03
CA PHE A 256 8.53 -20.85 -9.44
C PHE A 256 8.46 -19.33 -9.68
N GLY A 257 9.14 -18.86 -10.73
CA GLY A 257 9.14 -17.45 -11.13
C GLY A 257 9.95 -16.55 -10.20
N GLY A 258 11.26 -16.47 -10.44
CA GLY A 258 12.20 -15.73 -9.57
C GLY A 258 11.81 -14.26 -9.38
N ALA A 259 11.31 -13.61 -10.44
CA ALA A 259 10.64 -12.30 -10.32
C ALA A 259 9.11 -12.41 -10.43
N LEU A 260 8.63 -12.97 -11.54
CA LEU A 260 7.22 -12.97 -11.91
C LEU A 260 6.69 -14.40 -12.05
N TYR A 261 5.50 -14.64 -11.50
CA TYR A 261 4.78 -15.89 -11.71
C TYR A 261 3.34 -15.64 -12.16
N GLN A 262 2.92 -16.40 -13.17
CA GLN A 262 1.54 -16.47 -13.66
C GLN A 262 0.89 -17.77 -13.25
N ASN A 263 -0.28 -17.67 -12.63
CA ASN A 263 -1.11 -18.82 -12.37
C ASN A 263 -1.73 -19.36 -13.68
N PHE A 264 -1.99 -20.66 -13.70
CA PHE A 264 -2.42 -21.35 -14.92
C PHE A 264 -3.85 -20.96 -15.30
N GLY A 265 -4.07 -20.60 -16.56
CA GLY A 265 -5.36 -20.11 -17.07
C GLY A 265 -5.56 -18.59 -16.95
N ASP A 266 -4.65 -17.89 -16.27
CA ASP A 266 -4.66 -16.44 -16.12
C ASP A 266 -3.78 -15.74 -17.18
N THR A 267 -3.86 -14.40 -17.25
CA THR A 267 -3.14 -13.62 -18.28
C THR A 267 -2.18 -12.61 -17.67
N MET A 268 -0.93 -12.62 -18.12
CA MET A 268 -0.03 -11.48 -17.98
C MET A 268 0.61 -11.10 -19.30
N THR A 269 0.61 -9.80 -19.58
CA THR A 269 1.40 -9.20 -20.65
C THR A 269 2.58 -8.46 -20.04
N VAL A 270 3.80 -8.80 -20.47
CA VAL A 270 5.03 -8.08 -20.10
C VAL A 270 5.66 -7.48 -21.34
N ARG A 271 6.00 -6.19 -21.29
CA ARG A 271 6.63 -5.47 -22.41
C ARG A 271 7.69 -4.48 -21.94
N ASN A 272 8.73 -4.26 -22.72
CA ASN A 272 9.77 -3.25 -22.46
C ASN A 272 10.31 -3.28 -21.02
N SER A 273 10.53 -4.46 -20.45
CA SER A 273 10.92 -4.59 -19.05
C SER A 273 12.21 -5.38 -18.93
N THR A 274 13.02 -5.09 -17.91
CA THR A 274 14.33 -5.71 -17.69
C THR A 274 14.29 -6.67 -16.51
N PHE A 275 14.96 -7.81 -16.65
CA PHE A 275 15.09 -8.83 -15.61
C PHE A 275 16.56 -9.16 -15.43
N PHE A 276 17.08 -9.01 -14.21
CA PHE A 276 18.50 -9.24 -13.90
C PHE A 276 18.69 -9.98 -12.58
N GLY A 277 19.39 -11.12 -12.60
CA GLY A 277 19.78 -11.83 -11.37
C GLY A 277 18.60 -12.30 -10.50
N ASN A 278 17.46 -12.60 -11.12
CA ASN A 278 16.29 -13.12 -10.40
C ASN A 278 16.35 -14.65 -10.35
N THR A 279 16.09 -15.24 -9.19
CA THR A 279 16.33 -16.68 -8.95
C THR A 279 15.09 -17.41 -8.44
N ALA A 280 14.85 -18.60 -8.97
CA ALA A 280 13.84 -19.55 -8.49
C ALA A 280 14.57 -20.84 -8.06
N LEU A 281 14.34 -21.31 -6.83
CA LEU A 281 15.05 -22.48 -6.27
C LEU A 281 14.61 -23.81 -6.91
N ASP A 282 13.32 -23.99 -7.23
CA ASP A 282 12.81 -25.19 -7.93
C ASP A 282 12.74 -25.01 -9.46
N ALA A 283 13.62 -24.21 -10.07
CA ALA A 283 13.63 -24.05 -11.52
C ALA A 283 14.17 -25.31 -12.20
N ASP A 284 13.29 -26.14 -12.76
CA ASP A 284 13.67 -27.15 -13.75
C ASP A 284 14.30 -26.45 -14.97
N PRO A 285 15.60 -26.66 -15.27
CA PRO A 285 16.30 -25.98 -16.35
C PRO A 285 15.76 -26.32 -17.75
N ALA A 286 14.95 -27.38 -17.90
CA ALA A 286 14.39 -27.80 -19.19
C ALA A 286 13.16 -26.97 -19.67
N ARG A 287 12.67 -26.01 -18.89
CA ARG A 287 11.39 -25.31 -19.14
C ARG A 287 11.52 -23.79 -19.32
N LEU A 288 12.71 -23.35 -19.74
CA LEU A 288 13.14 -21.96 -19.76
C LEU A 288 12.79 -21.24 -21.10
N VAL A 289 11.51 -20.97 -21.41
CA VAL A 289 11.18 -20.06 -22.52
C VAL A 289 9.95 -19.19 -22.23
N ALA A 290 10.14 -17.88 -22.40
CA ALA A 290 9.10 -16.88 -22.49
C ALA A 290 8.38 -16.97 -23.85
N SER A 291 7.35 -17.80 -23.95
CA SER A 291 6.39 -17.66 -25.05
C SER A 291 5.01 -18.09 -24.59
N GLY A 292 4.02 -17.29 -25.00
CA GLY A 292 2.65 -17.26 -24.49
C GLY A 292 1.99 -18.62 -24.28
N HIS A 293 1.08 -18.60 -23.31
CA HIS A 293 0.21 -19.68 -22.82
C HIS A 293 0.77 -20.40 -21.59
N GLY A 294 0.59 -19.73 -20.43
CA GLY A 294 0.74 -20.30 -19.10
C GLY A 294 2.17 -20.71 -18.74
N GLY A 295 3.07 -19.73 -18.55
CA GLY A 295 4.47 -20.01 -18.26
C GLY A 295 5.25 -18.84 -17.65
N TRP A 296 6.14 -19.22 -16.74
CA TRP A 296 7.32 -18.59 -16.14
C TRP A 296 7.93 -17.40 -16.89
N ILE A 297 8.04 -16.24 -16.23
CA ILE A 297 8.39 -14.99 -16.94
C ILE A 297 9.76 -14.40 -16.58
N ALA A 298 10.46 -14.84 -15.54
CA ALA A 298 11.92 -14.63 -15.47
C ALA A 298 12.58 -15.51 -14.41
N VAL A 299 13.43 -16.43 -14.87
CA VAL A 299 14.46 -17.10 -14.09
C VAL A 299 15.77 -16.83 -14.85
N ASP A 300 16.77 -16.28 -14.16
CA ASP A 300 18.14 -16.19 -14.67
C ASP A 300 18.92 -17.29 -13.94
N VAL A 301 18.90 -18.51 -14.50
CA VAL A 301 19.68 -19.63 -13.96
C VAL A 301 21.13 -19.42 -14.38
N HIS A 302 21.98 -19.01 -13.43
CA HIS A 302 23.41 -19.22 -13.60
C HIS A 302 23.64 -20.73 -13.54
N ALA A 303 24.23 -21.24 -14.63
CA ALA A 303 24.64 -22.62 -14.82
C ALA A 303 25.68 -23.08 -13.79
#